data_AF-A0AAQ3TR18-F1
#
_entry.id   AF-A0AAQ3TR18-F1
#
_cell.length_a   1.000
_cell.length_b   1.000
_cell.length_c   1.000
_cell.angle_alpha   90.00
_cell.angle_beta   90.00
_cell.angle_gamma   90.00
#
_symmetry.space_group_name_H-M   'P 1'
#
loop_
_entity.id
_entity.type
_entity.pdbx_description
1 polymer ?
#
loop_
_entity_poly.entity_id
_entity_poly.type
_entity_poly.pdbx_seq_one_letter_code
_entity_poly.pdbx_strand_id
1 'polypeptide(L)'
;MASPAPTAAGLHSVFIYGTLMAEEVVRVLLDRAPPSSPAVLHDHRRFSLRGRVYPAILPVRGHAVNGKVLRGLTDRELHVLDMFEDEEYVKTNVEVSLADASGKSLAYAYIWGNQSDPDLYGDWDFEEWRKMHLKDYLEMTQEFMQELGQF
;
A
#
# COMPACT_ATOMS: atom_id res chain seq x y z
N MET A 1 -13.37 29.23 -26.04
CA MET A 1 -12.52 29.09 -24.83
C MET A 1 -13.04 27.89 -24.07
N ALA A 2 -12.47 26.71 -24.30
CA ALA A 2 -12.86 25.51 -23.55
C ALA A 2 -12.24 25.60 -22.15
N SER A 3 -13.07 25.51 -21.12
CA SER A 3 -12.58 25.34 -19.74
C SER A 3 -11.76 24.06 -19.65
N PRO A 4 -10.63 24.03 -18.93
CA PRO A 4 -9.95 22.78 -18.64
C PRO A 4 -10.92 21.87 -17.86
N ALA A 5 -11.00 20.60 -18.27
CA ALA A 5 -11.71 19.57 -17.52
C ALA A 5 -11.23 19.58 -16.06
N PRO A 6 -12.11 19.29 -15.07
CA PRO A 6 -11.66 19.14 -13.70
C PRO A 6 -10.59 18.06 -13.68
N THR A 7 -9.37 18.43 -13.31
CA THR A 7 -8.30 17.51 -12.93
C THR A 7 -8.96 16.47 -12.04
N ALA A 8 -8.95 15.19 -12.44
CA ALA A 8 -9.64 14.12 -11.73
C ALA A 8 -9.35 14.28 -10.23
N ALA A 9 -10.37 14.70 -9.48
CA ALA A 9 -10.20 14.92 -8.07
C ALA A 9 -9.77 13.59 -7.48
N GLY A 10 -8.59 13.54 -6.85
CA GLY A 10 -8.16 12.34 -6.17
C GLY A 10 -9.18 12.01 -5.09
N LEU A 11 -10.02 11.02 -5.35
CA LEU A 11 -11.17 10.66 -4.52
C LEU A 11 -10.84 9.52 -3.56
N HIS A 12 -9.77 8.78 -3.84
CA HIS A 12 -9.45 7.56 -3.13
C HIS A 12 -8.38 7.78 -2.08
N SER A 13 -8.52 7.03 -0.98
CA SER A 13 -7.51 6.90 0.06
C SER A 13 -7.12 5.44 0.19
N VAL A 14 -5.82 5.16 0.29
CA VAL A 14 -5.29 3.80 0.43
C VAL A 14 -4.37 3.75 1.65
N PHE A 15 -4.64 2.83 2.57
CA PHE A 15 -3.77 2.50 3.69
C PHE A 15 -2.68 1.54 3.24
N ILE A 16 -1.44 2.02 3.32
CA ILE A 16 -0.22 1.33 2.96
C ILE A 16 0.55 0.95 4.22
N TYR A 17 1.00 -0.30 4.30
CA TYR A 17 1.58 -0.87 5.52
C TYR A 17 2.84 -1.71 5.27
N GLY A 18 3.31 -1.77 4.02
CA GLY A 18 4.44 -2.58 3.61
C GLY A 18 5.42 -1.81 2.71
N THR A 19 5.77 -2.39 1.57
CA THR A 19 6.74 -1.83 0.63
C THR A 19 6.32 -0.47 0.07
N LEU A 20 5.01 -0.27 -0.15
CA LEU A 20 4.42 1.02 -0.54
C LEU A 20 4.60 2.13 0.51
N MET A 21 5.05 1.84 1.73
CA MET A 21 5.41 2.88 2.71
C MET A 21 6.67 3.67 2.32
N ALA A 22 7.49 3.13 1.42
CA ALA A 22 8.61 3.82 0.80
C ALA A 22 8.12 4.73 -0.31
N GLU A 23 8.38 6.04 -0.18
CA GLU A 23 7.96 7.03 -1.15
C GLU A 23 8.60 6.78 -2.52
N GLU A 24 9.81 6.24 -2.53
CA GLU A 24 10.56 5.89 -3.74
C GLU A 24 9.77 4.88 -4.60
N VAL A 25 9.15 3.87 -3.98
CA VAL A 25 8.33 2.86 -4.68
C VAL A 25 7.05 3.50 -5.22
N VAL A 26 6.36 4.31 -4.41
CA VAL A 26 5.14 5.01 -4.82
C VAL A 26 5.39 5.95 -6.00
N ARG A 27 6.53 6.64 -6.01
CA ARG A 27 6.93 7.51 -7.12
C ARG A 27 7.14 6.76 -8.41
N VAL A 28 7.73 5.56 -8.36
CA VAL A 28 7.90 4.71 -9.56
C VAL A 28 6.54 4.28 -10.10
N LEU A 29 5.62 3.88 -9.22
CA LEU A 29 4.29 3.40 -9.63
C LEU A 29 3.38 4.52 -10.15
N LEU A 30 3.36 5.68 -9.49
CA LEU A 30 2.38 6.73 -9.74
C LEU A 30 2.93 7.95 -10.48
N ASP A 31 4.23 7.98 -10.78
CA ASP A 31 4.97 9.13 -11.33
C ASP A 31 4.89 10.40 -10.44
N ARG A 32 4.44 10.25 -9.19
CA ARG A 32 4.39 11.28 -8.16
C ARG A 32 4.31 10.67 -6.77
N ALA A 33 4.46 11.50 -5.75
CA ALA A 33 4.19 11.12 -4.36
C ALA A 33 2.90 11.81 -3.88
N PRO A 34 1.77 11.08 -3.77
CA PRO A 34 0.57 11.61 -3.13
C PRO A 34 0.84 11.97 -1.66
N PRO A 35 0.14 12.98 -1.10
CA PRO A 35 0.25 13.30 0.32
C PRO A 35 -0.13 12.08 1.17
N SER A 36 0.64 11.85 2.23
CA SER A 36 0.44 10.72 3.13
C SER A 36 0.44 11.16 4.59
N SER A 37 -0.43 10.56 5.39
CA SER A 37 -0.47 10.77 6.85
C SER A 37 -0.20 9.44 7.56
N PRO A 38 0.58 9.41 8.66
CA PRO A 38 0.72 8.21 9.48
C PRO A 38 -0.63 7.78 10.03
N ALA A 39 -0.89 6.48 10.04
CA ALA A 39 -2.14 5.92 10.50
C ALA A 39 -1.95 4.53 11.09
N VAL A 40 -2.94 4.10 11.88
CA VAL A 40 -2.95 2.81 12.55
C VAL A 40 -4.22 2.04 12.15
N LEU A 41 -4.04 0.82 11.65
CA LEU A 41 -5.11 -0.12 11.41
C LEU A 41 -5.23 -1.05 12.63
N HIS A 42 -6.36 -1.00 13.32
CA HIS A 42 -6.63 -1.87 14.48
C HIS A 42 -7.15 -3.24 14.05
N ASP A 43 -7.04 -4.21 14.95
CA ASP A 43 -7.50 -5.60 14.78
C ASP A 43 -6.88 -6.32 13.58
N HIS A 44 -5.66 -5.92 13.21
CA HIS A 44 -4.85 -6.54 12.17
C HIS A 44 -3.42 -6.76 12.67
N ARG A 45 -2.75 -7.78 12.13
CA ARG A 45 -1.34 -8.04 12.35
C ARG A 45 -0.61 -8.15 11.02
N ARG A 46 0.61 -7.60 10.98
CA ARG A 46 1.52 -7.66 9.83
C ARG A 46 2.51 -8.80 10.00
N PHE A 47 2.68 -9.61 8.95
CA PHE A 47 3.51 -10.80 8.93
C PHE A 47 4.54 -10.74 7.79
N SER A 48 5.66 -11.42 7.98
CA SER A 48 6.57 -11.74 6.88
C SER A 48 6.09 -13.02 6.17
N LEU A 49 6.44 -13.16 4.89
CA LEU A 49 6.12 -14.31 4.06
C LEU A 49 7.42 -14.99 3.59
N ARG A 50 7.52 -16.32 3.69
CA ARG A 50 8.73 -17.02 3.24
C ARG A 50 8.92 -16.86 1.74
N GLY A 51 10.14 -16.55 1.33
CA GLY A 51 10.48 -16.34 -0.08
C GLY A 51 9.96 -15.04 -0.69
N ARG A 52 9.33 -14.16 0.11
CA ARG A 52 8.80 -12.86 -0.32
C ARG A 52 9.35 -11.74 0.55
N VAL A 53 9.63 -10.61 -0.09
CA VAL A 53 10.20 -9.44 0.61
C VAL A 53 9.12 -8.46 1.09
N TYR A 54 7.89 -8.61 0.60
CA TYR A 54 6.75 -7.78 1.00
C TYR A 54 5.91 -8.47 2.10
N PRO A 55 5.24 -7.69 2.96
CA PRO A 55 4.46 -8.23 4.07
C PRO A 55 3.03 -8.56 3.70
N ALA A 56 2.43 -9.45 4.49
CA ALA A 56 0.98 -9.67 4.54
C ALA A 56 0.37 -9.00 5.77
N ILE A 57 -0.89 -8.55 5.68
CA ILE A 57 -1.71 -8.30 6.88
C ILE A 57 -2.89 -9.25 6.92
N LEU A 58 -3.24 -9.67 8.13
CA LEU A 58 -4.41 -10.49 8.41
C LEU A 58 -5.20 -9.94 9.60
N PRO A 59 -6.52 -10.17 9.65
CA PRO A 59 -7.34 -9.78 10.78
C PRO A 59 -6.96 -10.59 12.03
N VAL A 60 -6.45 -9.89 13.05
CA VAL A 60 -6.07 -10.47 14.34
C VAL A 60 -6.45 -9.49 15.45
N ARG A 61 -7.44 -9.85 16.26
CA ARG A 61 -7.98 -8.97 17.30
C ARG A 61 -6.93 -8.60 18.34
N GLY A 62 -6.97 -7.35 18.78
CA GLY A 62 -6.04 -6.83 19.81
C GLY A 62 -4.65 -6.50 19.29
N HIS A 63 -4.38 -6.69 17.99
CA HIS A 63 -3.18 -6.20 17.33
C HIS A 63 -3.46 -4.91 16.57
N ALA A 64 -2.40 -4.22 16.17
CA ALA A 64 -2.48 -3.03 15.35
C ALA A 64 -1.31 -2.98 14.38
N VAL A 65 -1.55 -2.45 13.18
CA VAL A 65 -0.55 -2.24 12.14
C VAL A 65 -0.32 -0.74 11.96
N ASN A 66 0.91 -0.31 12.16
CA ASN A 66 1.34 1.05 11.83
C ASN A 66 1.64 1.15 10.33
N GLY A 67 1.09 2.17 9.68
CA GLY A 67 1.27 2.42 8.26
C GLY A 67 1.08 3.90 7.94
N LYS A 68 0.71 4.17 6.69
CA LYS A 68 0.37 5.51 6.21
C LYS A 68 -0.91 5.42 5.37
N VAL A 69 -1.65 6.52 5.26
CA VAL A 69 -2.75 6.66 4.31
C VAL A 69 -2.30 7.59 3.20
N LEU A 70 -2.17 7.07 1.98
CA LEU A 70 -2.09 7.87 0.77
C LEU A 70 -3.46 8.47 0.49
N ARG A 71 -3.51 9.77 0.21
CA ARG A 71 -4.75 10.50 -0.10
C ARG A 71 -4.68 11.15 -1.46
N GLY A 72 -5.84 11.35 -2.06
CA GLY A 72 -5.93 12.05 -3.33
C GLY A 72 -5.45 11.19 -4.50
N LEU A 73 -5.74 9.89 -4.46
CA LEU A 73 -5.49 8.97 -5.57
C LEU A 73 -6.63 9.06 -6.58
N THR A 74 -6.26 9.19 -7.86
CA THR A 74 -7.17 9.12 -9.00
C THR A 74 -7.56 7.66 -9.28
N ASP A 75 -8.61 7.44 -10.08
CA ASP A 75 -9.01 6.09 -10.48
C ASP A 75 -7.89 5.33 -11.21
N ARG A 76 -7.12 6.03 -12.05
CA ARG A 76 -5.98 5.44 -12.78
C ARG A 76 -4.89 4.98 -11.82
N GLU A 77 -4.56 5.79 -10.82
CA GLU A 77 -3.53 5.44 -9.84
C GLU A 77 -3.97 4.31 -8.93
N LEU A 78 -5.24 4.31 -8.51
CA LEU A 78 -5.82 3.18 -7.78
C LEU A 78 -5.76 1.91 -8.61
N HIS A 79 -6.03 1.99 -9.91
CA HIS A 79 -5.93 0.83 -10.81
C HIS A 79 -4.49 0.31 -10.95
N VAL A 80 -3.48 1.19 -11.01
CA VAL A 80 -2.07 0.75 -11.00
C VAL A 80 -1.75 0.00 -9.71
N LEU A 81 -2.22 0.47 -8.55
CA LEU A 81 -2.04 -0.24 -7.29
C LEU A 81 -2.78 -1.58 -7.28
N ASP A 82 -3.99 -1.64 -7.82
CA ASP A 82 -4.75 -2.89 -7.96
C ASP A 82 -3.98 -3.92 -8.82
N MET A 83 -3.37 -3.48 -9.91
CA MET A 83 -2.55 -4.35 -10.77
C MET A 83 -1.23 -4.77 -10.11
N PHE A 84 -0.66 -3.92 -9.26
CA PHE A 84 0.62 -4.20 -8.57
C PHE A 84 0.46 -5.19 -7.42
N GLU A 85 -0.64 -5.10 -6.68
CA GLU A 85 -0.93 -6.01 -5.55
C GLU A 85 -1.47 -7.36 -6.03
N ASP A 86 -1.99 -7.43 -7.26
CA ASP A 86 -2.43 -8.65 -7.95
C ASP A 86 -3.51 -9.45 -7.18
N GLU A 87 -3.83 -10.66 -7.64
CA GLU A 87 -4.87 -11.54 -7.08
C GLU A 87 -4.57 -12.05 -5.67
N GLU A 88 -3.33 -11.88 -5.19
CA GLU A 88 -2.88 -12.38 -3.89
C GLU A 88 -3.45 -11.56 -2.72
N TYR A 89 -3.79 -10.30 -2.99
CA TYR A 89 -4.40 -9.40 -2.01
C TYR A 89 -5.84 -9.04 -2.38
N VAL A 90 -6.68 -9.04 -1.37
CA VAL A 90 -8.08 -8.62 -1.46
C VAL A 90 -8.19 -7.16 -1.04
N LYS A 91 -8.50 -6.28 -2.00
CA LYS A 91 -8.81 -4.88 -1.71
C LYS A 91 -10.07 -4.77 -0.84
N THR A 92 -9.89 -4.23 0.36
CA THR A 92 -10.93 -4.14 1.40
C THR A 92 -11.04 -2.71 1.91
N ASN A 93 -12.26 -2.24 2.17
CA ASN A 93 -12.47 -0.97 2.88
C ASN A 93 -12.20 -1.17 4.38
N VAL A 94 -11.28 -0.39 4.92
CA VAL A 94 -10.89 -0.41 6.33
C VAL A 94 -11.04 0.96 6.97
N GLU A 95 -11.26 0.96 8.28
CA GLU A 95 -11.25 2.16 9.10
C GLU A 95 -9.90 2.25 9.82
N VAL A 96 -9.17 3.35 9.61
CA VAL A 96 -7.87 3.58 10.23
C VAL A 96 -7.89 4.81 11.13
N SER A 97 -7.15 4.75 12.22
CA SER A 97 -6.95 5.87 13.13
C SER A 97 -5.79 6.72 12.62
N LEU A 98 -6.04 7.99 12.31
CA LEU A 98 -5.00 8.89 11.86
C LEU A 98 -4.14 9.34 13.05
N ALA A 99 -2.83 9.51 12.86
CA ALA A 99 -1.95 9.97 13.93
C ALA A 99 -1.95 11.51 14.07
N ASP A 100 -2.29 12.22 13.00
CA ASP A 100 -2.26 13.69 12.90
C ASP A 100 -3.57 14.36 13.34
N ALA A 101 -4.65 13.60 13.44
CA ALA A 101 -5.94 14.04 13.91
C ALA A 101 -6.56 12.94 14.77
N SER A 102 -7.28 13.30 15.84
CA SER A 102 -8.03 12.35 16.68
C SER A 102 -9.22 11.68 15.95
N GLY A 103 -9.19 11.63 14.62
CA GLY A 103 -10.24 11.14 13.75
C GLY A 103 -9.87 9.82 13.10
N LYS A 104 -10.92 9.08 12.75
CA LYS A 104 -10.81 7.89 11.92
C LYS A 104 -11.03 8.27 10.46
N SER A 105 -10.44 7.50 9.55
CA SER A 105 -10.56 7.70 8.11
C SER A 105 -10.86 6.37 7.44
N LEU A 106 -11.74 6.38 6.44
CA LEU A 106 -11.98 5.24 5.56
C LEU A 106 -10.93 5.24 4.45
N ALA A 107 -10.30 4.09 4.25
CA ALA A 107 -9.34 3.87 3.18
C ALA A 107 -9.44 2.44 2.66
N TYR A 108 -9.02 2.22 1.42
CA TYR A 108 -8.77 0.88 0.92
C TYR A 108 -7.48 0.32 1.53
N ALA A 109 -7.45 -0.97 1.85
CA ALA A 109 -6.23 -1.69 2.17
C ALA A 109 -6.24 -3.01 1.39
N TYR A 110 -5.06 -3.42 0.93
CA TYR A 110 -4.84 -4.73 0.32
C TYR A 110 -4.62 -5.73 1.45
N ILE A 111 -5.53 -6.69 1.67
CA ILE A 111 -5.42 -7.69 2.75
C ILE A 111 -5.03 -9.02 2.15
N TRP A 112 -4.12 -9.76 2.79
CA TRP A 112 -3.65 -11.04 2.25
C TRP A 112 -4.81 -12.04 2.10
N GLY A 113 -4.99 -12.58 0.89
CA GLY A 113 -6.15 -13.42 0.56
C GLY A 113 -6.13 -14.79 1.25
N ASN A 114 -4.94 -15.32 1.55
CA ASN A 114 -4.78 -16.65 2.15
C ASN A 114 -4.48 -16.59 3.65
N GLN A 115 -5.53 -16.61 4.49
CA GLN A 115 -5.37 -16.52 5.95
C GLN A 115 -4.67 -17.74 6.59
N SER A 116 -4.59 -18.88 5.90
CA SER A 116 -3.98 -20.13 6.38
C SER A 116 -2.65 -20.42 5.67
N ASP A 117 -2.03 -19.40 5.11
CA ASP A 117 -0.78 -19.55 4.38
C ASP A 117 0.35 -20.05 5.32
N PRO A 118 0.95 -21.23 5.06
CA PRO A 118 2.00 -21.79 5.90
C PRO A 118 3.31 -20.99 5.84
N ASP A 119 3.45 -20.09 4.85
CA ASP A 119 4.61 -19.23 4.70
C ASP A 119 4.54 -17.96 5.54
N LEU A 120 3.43 -17.70 6.24
CA LEU A 120 3.33 -16.59 7.19
C LEU A 120 4.18 -16.85 8.43
N TYR A 121 5.08 -15.92 8.75
CA TYR A 121 5.91 -16.01 9.95
C TYR A 121 6.34 -14.65 10.49
N GLY A 122 6.61 -14.63 11.80
CA GLY A 122 7.24 -13.49 12.48
C GLY A 122 6.49 -12.17 12.30
N ASP A 123 7.21 -11.09 12.60
CA ASP A 123 6.78 -9.72 12.35
C ASP A 123 7.65 -9.16 11.24
N TRP A 124 7.07 -8.32 10.38
CA TRP A 124 7.80 -7.67 9.29
C TRP A 124 8.26 -6.28 9.70
N ASP A 125 9.54 -6.01 9.49
CA ASP A 125 10.19 -4.75 9.83
C ASP A 125 10.47 -3.90 8.58
N PHE A 126 9.93 -2.68 8.58
CA PHE A 126 10.05 -1.75 7.45
C PHE A 126 11.48 -1.20 7.31
N GLU A 127 12.16 -0.93 8.42
CA GLU A 127 13.50 -0.34 8.39
C GLU A 127 14.54 -1.34 7.90
N GLU A 128 14.42 -2.60 8.35
CA GLU A 128 15.24 -3.71 7.86
C GLU A 128 15.00 -3.95 6.37
N TRP A 129 13.73 -4.03 5.94
CA TRP A 129 13.40 -4.17 4.52
C TRP A 129 13.96 -3.02 3.69
N ARG A 130 13.80 -1.77 4.15
CA ARG A 130 14.26 -0.59 3.42
C ARG A 130 15.79 -0.61 3.23
N LYS A 131 16.54 -1.09 4.22
CA LYS A 131 18.01 -1.20 4.13
C LYS A 131 18.47 -2.32 3.20
N MET A 132 17.80 -3.48 3.27
CA MET A 132 18.25 -4.69 2.59
C MET A 132 17.69 -4.88 1.18
N HIS A 133 16.47 -4.39 0.92
CA HIS A 133 15.71 -4.77 -0.27
C HIS A 133 15.22 -3.58 -1.11
N LEU A 134 15.23 -2.34 -0.59
CA LEU A 134 14.67 -1.20 -1.32
C LEU A 134 15.27 -1.03 -2.71
N LYS A 135 16.59 -1.19 -2.86
CA LYS A 135 17.26 -0.99 -4.15
C LYS A 135 16.77 -2.00 -5.19
N ASP A 136 16.89 -3.29 -4.90
CA ASP A 136 16.45 -4.35 -5.82
C ASP A 136 14.93 -4.29 -6.06
N TYR A 137 14.16 -3.91 -5.04
CA TYR A 137 12.71 -3.74 -5.17
C TYR A 137 12.34 -2.59 -6.10
N LEU A 138 13.09 -1.48 -6.09
CA LEU A 138 12.88 -0.38 -7.04
C LEU A 138 13.18 -0.81 -8.47
N GLU A 139 14.22 -1.61 -8.69
CA GLU A 139 14.54 -2.17 -10.02
C GLU A 139 13.37 -3.05 -10.52
N MET A 140 12.86 -3.97 -9.69
CA MET A 140 11.68 -4.78 -10.03
C MET A 140 10.43 -3.93 -10.27
N THR A 141 10.22 -2.89 -9.46
CA THR A 141 9.04 -2.00 -9.60
C THR A 141 9.12 -1.21 -10.93
N GLN A 142 10.34 -0.82 -11.35
CA GLN A 142 10.54 -0.16 -12.64
C GLN A 142 10.28 -1.11 -13.81
N GLU A 143 10.75 -2.36 -13.73
CA GLU A 143 10.46 -3.39 -14.74
C GLU A 143 8.95 -3.63 -14.85
N PHE A 144 8.25 -3.80 -13.73
CA PHE A 144 6.79 -3.92 -13.69
C PHE A 144 6.10 -2.75 -14.39
N MET A 145 6.53 -1.52 -14.13
CA MET A 145 5.97 -0.33 -14.79
C MET A 145 6.30 -0.26 -16.28
N GLN A 146 7.43 -0.80 -16.73
CA GLN A 146 7.75 -0.93 -18.15
C GLN A 146 6.86 -2.00 -18.82
N GLU A 147 6.58 -3.11 -18.14
CA GLU A 147 5.70 -4.17 -18.64
C GLU A 147 4.23 -3.74 -18.68
N LEU A 148 3.76 -3.03 -17.65
CA LEU A 148 2.47 -2.33 -17.69
C LEU A 148 2.43 -1.25 -18.79
N GLY A 149 3.60 -0.76 -19.20
CA GLY A 149 3.84 0.43 -20.01
C GLY A 149 4.02 0.22 -21.51
N GLN A 150 3.27 -0.70 -22.13
CA GLN A 150 2.66 -0.37 -23.44
C GLN A 150 1.49 0.60 -23.22
N PHE A 151 1.78 1.88 -22.95
CA PHE A 151 0.82 3.00 -23.03
C PHE A 151 1.51 4.28 -23.51
#